data_AF-A0A150XSR0-F1
#
_entry.id   AF-A0A150XSR0-F1
#
_cell.length_a   1.000
_cell.length_b   1.000
_cell.length_c   1.000
_cell.angle_alpha   90.00
_cell.angle_beta   90.00
_cell.angle_gamma   90.00
#
_symmetry.space_group_name_H-M   'P 1'
#
loop_
_entity.id
_entity.type
_entity.pdbx_description
1 polymer ?
#
loop_
_entity_poly.entity_id
_entity_poly.type
_entity_poly.pdbx_seq_one_letter_code
_entity_poly.pdbx_strand_id
1 'polypeptide(L)'
;MKYGLLQENGKVAEFIQIKTIMKNVIANVSTAITLALMILWIKYPNRIEWEAIIGILLVIKEVTIRWQIGKIESLEFSPAISLAHGYVNNFLEPAINELLMKASNNINFSIYIPHDLEELSDQQIDRMKLQIEANGYRLKEIKLKKKTGRPHDLLLVEKQEGTLSYFDFPRTLLSLQSYIDYKVDSTKNEFSEEKKIAMGAKLVDAFHNEVDRLIKKKNLEGIVTFVSKDLELY
;
A
#
# COMPACT_ATOMS: atom_id res chain seq x y z
N MET A 1 0.68 4.30 34.83
CA MET A 1 1.05 4.21 33.40
C MET A 1 -0.07 4.65 32.46
N LYS A 2 -1.33 4.20 32.62
CA LYS A 2 -2.47 4.54 31.74
C LYS A 2 -2.78 6.05 31.60
N TYR A 3 -2.64 6.83 32.69
CA TYR A 3 -2.85 8.29 32.66
C TYR A 3 -1.81 9.05 31.83
N GLY A 4 -0.55 8.60 31.80
CA GLY A 4 0.51 9.24 31.03
C GLY A 4 0.27 9.13 29.51
N LEU A 5 -0.11 7.94 29.04
CA LEU A 5 -0.44 7.69 27.64
C LEU A 5 -1.65 8.51 27.15
N LEU A 6 -2.67 8.71 28.00
CA LEU A 6 -3.82 9.54 27.64
C LEU A 6 -3.47 11.03 27.53
N GLN A 7 -2.63 11.55 28.43
CA GLN A 7 -2.14 12.93 28.32
C GLN A 7 -1.24 13.13 27.11
N GLU A 8 -0.38 12.15 26.80
CA GLU A 8 0.50 12.20 25.63
C GLU A 8 -0.32 12.17 24.33
N ASN A 9 -1.30 11.26 24.20
CA ASN A 9 -2.21 11.20 23.06
C ASN A 9 -3.05 12.48 22.93
N GLY A 10 -3.51 13.06 24.04
CA GLY A 10 -4.23 14.34 24.05
C GLY A 10 -3.40 15.50 23.52
N LYS A 11 -2.14 15.62 23.99
CA LYS A 11 -1.20 16.64 23.50
C LYS A 11 -0.86 16.47 22.02
N VAL A 12 -0.69 15.23 21.56
CA VAL A 12 -0.44 14.93 20.14
C VAL A 12 -1.65 15.32 19.30
N ALA A 13 -2.87 15.02 19.74
CA ALA A 13 -4.09 15.39 19.03
C ALA A 13 -4.26 16.92 18.95
N GLU A 14 -4.06 17.64 20.06
CA GLU A 14 -4.12 19.10 20.10
C GLU A 14 -3.05 19.73 19.18
N PHE A 15 -1.82 19.21 19.20
CA PHE A 15 -0.75 19.66 18.31
C PHE A 15 -1.09 19.45 16.83
N ILE A 16 -1.69 18.30 16.47
CA ILE A 16 -2.15 18.01 15.11
C ILE A 16 -3.26 18.99 14.70
N GLN A 17 -4.21 19.29 15.59
CA GLN A 17 -5.28 20.26 15.33
C GLN A 17 -4.74 21.67 15.12
N ILE A 18 -3.89 22.17 16.01
CA ILE A 18 -3.26 23.50 15.89
C ILE A 18 -2.49 23.60 14.57
N LYS A 19 -1.71 22.57 14.21
CA LYS A 19 -0.97 22.53 12.95
C LYS A 19 -1.90 22.56 11.73
N THR A 20 -3.06 21.93 11.82
CA THR A 20 -4.08 21.93 10.75
C THR A 20 -4.74 23.30 10.61
N ILE A 21 -5.11 23.94 11.73
CA ILE A 21 -5.67 25.29 11.75
C ILE A 21 -4.67 26.30 11.17
N MET A 22 -3.42 26.30 11.62
CA MET A 22 -2.40 27.21 11.10
C MET A 22 -2.19 27.05 9.59
N LYS A 23 -2.17 25.81 9.09
CA LYS A 23 -2.06 25.54 7.64
C LYS A 23 -3.23 26.13 6.86
N ASN A 24 -4.46 25.97 7.35
CA ASN A 24 -5.65 26.52 6.71
C ASN A 24 -5.63 28.05 6.72
N VAL A 25 -5.19 28.67 7.81
CA VAL A 25 -5.01 30.12 7.89
C VAL A 25 -3.99 30.60 6.87
N ILE A 26 -2.82 29.98 6.79
CA ILE A 26 -1.77 30.33 5.82
C ILE A 26 -2.27 30.19 4.37
N ALA A 27 -2.98 29.11 4.06
CA ALA A 27 -3.54 28.86 2.73
C ALA A 27 -4.60 29.91 2.34
N ASN A 28 -5.46 30.30 3.27
CA ASN A 28 -6.49 31.32 3.07
C ASN A 28 -5.86 32.71 2.88
N VAL A 29 -4.89 33.08 3.72
CA VAL A 29 -4.15 34.35 3.60
C VAL A 29 -3.42 34.42 2.27
N SER A 30 -2.72 33.37 1.87
CA SER A 30 -2.03 33.30 0.57
C SER A 30 -2.99 33.47 -0.61
N THR A 31 -4.17 32.83 -0.54
CA THR A 31 -5.20 32.96 -1.58
C THR A 31 -5.76 34.39 -1.63
N ALA A 32 -6.00 35.02 -0.48
CA ALA A 32 -6.45 36.41 -0.41
C ALA A 32 -5.41 37.39 -0.98
N ILE A 33 -4.12 37.19 -0.68
CA ILE A 33 -3.02 37.99 -1.25
C ILE A 33 -2.97 37.83 -2.77
N THR A 34 -3.06 36.59 -3.27
CA THR A 34 -3.01 36.32 -4.71
C THR A 34 -4.19 36.99 -5.43
N LEU A 35 -5.40 36.92 -4.86
CA LEU A 35 -6.58 37.61 -5.38
C LEU A 35 -6.43 39.14 -5.35
N ALA A 36 -5.91 39.69 -4.26
CA ALA A 36 -5.67 41.13 -4.14
C ALA A 36 -4.66 41.62 -5.20
N LEU A 37 -3.59 40.85 -5.43
CA LEU A 37 -2.61 41.15 -6.47
C LEU A 37 -3.21 41.03 -7.87
N MET A 38 -4.07 40.03 -8.14
CA MET A 38 -4.80 39.95 -9.40
C MET A 38 -5.70 41.17 -9.62
N ILE A 39 -6.42 41.64 -8.58
CA ILE A 39 -7.24 42.86 -8.66
C ILE A 39 -6.37 44.09 -8.93
N LEU A 40 -5.21 44.20 -8.27
CA LEU A 40 -4.26 45.30 -8.50
C LEU A 40 -3.68 45.27 -9.91
N TRP A 41 -3.33 44.09 -10.42
CA TRP A 41 -2.86 43.91 -11.79
C TRP A 41 -3.92 44.32 -12.82
N ILE A 42 -5.18 43.92 -12.62
CA ILE A 42 -6.30 44.34 -13.48
C ILE A 42 -6.47 45.87 -13.48
N LYS A 43 -6.30 46.53 -12.33
CA LYS A 43 -6.40 47.99 -12.22
C LYS A 43 -5.17 48.73 -12.74
N TYR A 44 -3.99 48.13 -12.67
CA TYR A 44 -2.70 48.74 -13.02
C TYR A 44 -1.83 47.78 -13.86
N PRO A 45 -2.26 47.44 -15.09
CA PRO A 45 -1.62 46.39 -15.88
C PRO A 45 -0.20 46.75 -16.34
N ASN A 46 0.16 48.03 -16.36
CA ASN A 46 1.45 48.51 -16.90
C ASN A 46 2.69 48.15 -16.06
N ARG A 47 2.56 47.38 -14.96
CA ARG A 47 3.73 46.92 -14.19
C ARG A 47 3.95 45.42 -14.38
N ILE A 48 5.01 45.08 -15.13
CA ILE A 48 5.47 43.70 -15.35
C ILE A 48 5.75 42.97 -14.03
N GLU A 49 6.16 43.69 -12.98
CA GLU A 49 6.39 43.14 -11.64
C GLU A 49 5.18 42.38 -11.09
N TRP A 50 3.96 42.82 -11.41
CA TRP A 50 2.74 42.14 -10.97
C TRP A 50 2.63 40.74 -11.56
N GLU A 51 2.90 40.59 -12.86
CA GLU A 51 2.83 39.30 -13.55
C GLU A 51 3.84 38.32 -12.96
N ALA A 52 5.07 38.79 -12.71
CA ALA A 52 6.12 37.98 -12.10
C ALA A 52 5.74 37.53 -10.68
N ILE A 53 5.25 38.45 -9.83
CA ILE A 53 4.86 38.12 -8.45
C ILE A 53 3.67 37.14 -8.43
N ILE A 54 2.64 37.40 -9.24
CA ILE A 54 1.46 36.51 -9.34
C ILE A 54 1.90 35.13 -9.84
N GLY A 55 2.75 35.08 -10.87
CA GLY A 55 3.29 33.83 -11.40
C GLY A 55 4.04 33.02 -10.34
N ILE A 56 4.94 33.64 -9.58
CA ILE A 56 5.67 32.99 -8.49
C ILE A 56 4.71 32.45 -7.42
N LEU A 57 3.72 33.24 -7.01
CA LEU A 57 2.73 32.82 -6.01
C LEU A 57 1.90 31.61 -6.48
N LEU A 58 1.51 31.58 -7.74
CA LEU A 58 0.78 30.45 -8.33
C LEU A 58 1.65 29.17 -8.36
N VAL A 59 2.93 29.28 -8.74
CA VAL A 59 3.86 28.14 -8.72
C VAL A 59 4.05 27.60 -7.30
N ILE A 60 4.30 28.47 -6.32
CA ILE A 60 4.43 28.07 -4.90
C ILE A 60 3.16 27.37 -4.41
N LYS A 61 1.99 27.89 -4.78
CA LYS A 61 0.70 27.31 -4.41
C LYS A 61 0.53 25.91 -5.02
N GLU A 62 0.85 25.75 -6.29
CA GLU A 62 0.79 24.46 -6.98
C GLU A 62 1.72 23.42 -6.34
N VAL A 63 2.96 23.81 -6.03
CA VAL A 63 3.92 22.95 -5.31
C VAL A 63 3.37 22.54 -3.95
N THR A 64 2.77 23.48 -3.21
CA THR A 64 2.20 23.21 -1.88
C THR A 64 1.00 22.28 -1.96
N ILE A 65 0.12 22.46 -2.96
CA ILE A 65 -1.03 21.58 -3.21
C ILE A 65 -0.55 20.17 -3.54
N ARG A 66 0.40 20.02 -4.46
CA ARG A 66 0.98 18.71 -4.82
C ARG A 66 1.60 18.02 -3.62
N TRP A 67 2.34 18.75 -2.79
CA TRP A 67 2.92 18.21 -1.57
C TRP A 67 1.85 17.74 -0.56
N GLN A 68 0.74 18.49 -0.42
CA GLN A 68 -0.37 18.10 0.44
C GLN A 68 -1.12 16.88 -0.09
N ILE A 69 -1.38 16.81 -1.40
CA ILE A 69 -2.03 15.68 -2.06
C ILE A 69 -1.19 14.41 -1.86
N GLY A 70 0.12 14.45 -2.11
CA GLY A 70 0.99 13.29 -1.89
C GLY A 70 1.01 12.84 -0.43
N LYS A 71 0.85 13.76 0.52
CA LYS A 71 0.69 13.39 1.93
C LYS A 71 -0.67 12.72 2.20
N ILE A 72 -1.75 13.20 1.60
CA ILE A 72 -3.09 12.60 1.73
C ILE A 72 -3.09 11.19 1.14
N GLU A 73 -2.50 11.00 -0.05
CA GLU A 73 -2.33 9.69 -0.69
C GLU A 73 -1.56 8.73 0.22
N SER A 74 -0.45 9.17 0.82
CA SER A 74 0.32 8.33 1.77
C SER A 74 -0.49 7.91 3.01
N LEU A 75 -1.45 8.73 3.44
CA LEU A 75 -2.35 8.41 4.54
C LEU A 75 -3.48 7.48 4.09
N GLU A 76 -3.99 7.67 2.87
CA GLU A 76 -5.03 6.84 2.27
C GLU A 76 -4.59 5.38 2.13
N PHE A 77 -3.33 5.15 1.76
CA PHE A 77 -2.73 3.82 1.60
C PHE A 77 -2.02 3.29 2.86
N SER A 78 -2.08 4.02 3.97
CA SER A 78 -1.42 3.63 5.23
C SER A 78 -1.78 2.22 5.71
N PRO A 79 -3.03 1.73 5.59
CA PRO A 79 -3.36 0.36 5.95
C PRO A 79 -2.61 -0.68 5.10
N ALA A 80 -2.56 -0.50 3.77
CA ALA A 80 -1.85 -1.40 2.86
C ALA A 80 -0.34 -1.43 3.15
N ILE A 81 0.26 -0.26 3.38
CA ILE A 81 1.67 -0.13 3.79
C ILE A 81 1.92 -0.85 5.12
N SER A 82 1.00 -0.71 6.08
CA SER A 82 1.10 -1.38 7.38
C SER A 82 1.02 -2.90 7.25
N LEU A 83 0.14 -3.41 6.38
CA LEU A 83 0.05 -4.83 6.06
C LEU A 83 1.31 -5.35 5.37
N ALA A 84 1.89 -4.59 4.43
CA ALA A 84 3.15 -4.95 3.78
C ALA A 84 4.29 -5.10 4.80
N HIS A 85 4.41 -4.15 5.73
CA HIS A 85 5.35 -4.25 6.84
C HIS A 85 5.11 -5.48 7.71
N GLY A 86 3.85 -5.77 8.04
CA GLY A 86 3.49 -6.95 8.82
C GLY A 86 3.82 -8.26 8.09
N TYR A 87 3.48 -8.32 6.80
CA TYR A 87 3.73 -9.46 5.91
C TYR A 87 5.22 -9.77 5.81
N VAL A 88 6.03 -8.75 5.48
CA VAL A 88 7.47 -8.97 5.27
C VAL A 88 8.17 -9.38 6.56
N ASN A 89 7.95 -8.65 7.66
CA ASN A 89 8.73 -8.86 8.90
C ASN A 89 8.24 -10.06 9.73
N ASN A 90 6.95 -10.39 9.67
CA ASN A 90 6.38 -11.46 10.53
C ASN A 90 6.12 -12.78 9.79
N PHE A 91 6.24 -12.77 8.46
CA PHE A 91 6.01 -13.96 7.66
C PHE A 91 7.11 -14.17 6.60
N LEU A 92 7.25 -13.28 5.62
CA LEU A 92 8.10 -13.54 4.45
C LEU A 92 9.57 -13.78 4.84
N GLU A 93 10.18 -12.86 5.59
CA GLU A 93 11.58 -12.98 6.02
C GLU A 93 11.81 -14.18 6.95
N PRO A 94 11.00 -14.41 8.00
CA PRO A 94 11.08 -15.65 8.79
C PRO A 94 10.92 -16.92 7.95
N ALA A 95 10.01 -16.93 6.97
CA ALA A 95 9.78 -18.07 6.09
C ALA A 95 11.02 -18.35 5.25
N ILE A 96 11.55 -17.34 4.56
CA ILE A 96 12.77 -17.47 3.75
C ILE A 96 13.95 -17.95 4.61
N ASN A 97 14.10 -17.42 5.83
CA ASN A 97 15.15 -17.86 6.75
C ASN A 97 15.00 -19.34 7.14
N GLU A 98 13.79 -19.81 7.43
CA GLU A 98 13.54 -21.23 7.72
C GLU A 98 13.79 -22.11 6.49
N LEU A 99 13.45 -21.64 5.30
CA LEU A 99 13.70 -22.37 4.05
C LEU A 99 15.20 -22.45 3.74
N LEU A 100 15.95 -21.36 3.90
CA LEU A 100 17.41 -21.32 3.72
C LEU A 100 18.13 -22.26 4.69
N MET A 101 17.58 -22.48 5.90
CA MET A 101 18.12 -23.46 6.85
C MET A 101 17.86 -24.91 6.45
N LYS A 102 16.81 -25.19 5.66
CA LYS A 102 16.40 -26.55 5.27
C LYS A 102 16.88 -26.96 3.88
N ALA A 103 16.95 -26.02 2.94
CA ALA A 103 17.26 -26.26 1.53
C ALA A 103 18.72 -25.89 1.21
N SER A 104 19.39 -26.72 0.40
CA SER A 104 20.84 -26.67 0.16
C SER A 104 21.26 -25.69 -0.96
N ASN A 105 20.63 -24.51 -1.04
CA ASN A 105 20.80 -23.43 -2.03
C ASN A 105 19.76 -23.47 -3.17
N ASN A 106 19.37 -22.27 -3.65
CA ASN A 106 18.36 -21.96 -4.69
C ASN A 106 16.89 -22.08 -4.24
N ILE A 107 16.46 -21.15 -3.39
CA ILE A 107 15.04 -20.95 -3.07
C ILE A 107 14.48 -19.89 -4.02
N ASN A 108 13.39 -20.23 -4.70
CA ASN A 108 12.51 -19.24 -5.32
C ASN A 108 11.23 -19.15 -4.50
N PHE A 109 10.82 -17.94 -4.16
CA PHE A 109 9.62 -17.65 -3.38
C PHE A 109 8.72 -16.70 -4.18
N SER A 110 7.64 -17.24 -4.71
CA SER A 110 6.65 -16.53 -5.49
C SER A 110 5.51 -16.00 -4.60
N ILE A 111 5.22 -14.71 -4.70
CA ILE A 111 4.11 -14.06 -4.01
C ILE A 111 3.03 -13.74 -5.04
N TYR A 112 1.83 -14.25 -4.82
CA TYR A 112 0.68 -13.90 -5.64
C TYR A 112 0.22 -12.46 -5.39
N ILE A 113 0.12 -11.65 -6.44
CA ILE A 113 -0.50 -10.33 -6.38
C ILE A 113 -1.86 -10.37 -7.07
N PRO A 114 -2.97 -10.24 -6.33
CA PRO A 114 -4.32 -10.26 -6.92
C PRO A 114 -4.61 -8.96 -7.67
N HIS A 115 -5.52 -8.99 -8.65
CA HIS A 115 -6.11 -7.77 -9.21
C HIS A 115 -7.29 -7.29 -8.35
N ASP A 116 -8.03 -8.25 -7.77
CA ASP A 116 -9.13 -8.01 -6.83
C ASP A 116 -8.93 -8.79 -5.52
N LEU A 117 -9.27 -8.17 -4.39
CA LEU A 117 -9.21 -8.82 -3.08
C LEU A 117 -10.01 -10.12 -3.02
N GLU A 118 -11.12 -10.24 -3.75
CA GLU A 118 -11.93 -11.46 -3.81
C GLU A 118 -11.15 -12.69 -4.31
N GLU A 119 -10.10 -12.49 -5.11
CA GLU A 119 -9.23 -13.58 -5.59
C GLU A 119 -8.48 -14.29 -4.46
N LEU A 120 -8.34 -13.64 -3.31
CA LEU A 120 -7.73 -14.21 -2.11
C LEU A 120 -8.73 -14.99 -1.25
N SER A 121 -10.00 -15.06 -1.64
CA SER A 121 -10.99 -15.92 -0.97
C SER A 121 -10.62 -17.40 -1.09
N ASP A 122 -11.03 -18.21 -0.12
CA ASP A 122 -10.72 -19.65 -0.11
C ASP A 122 -11.15 -20.35 -1.41
N GLN A 123 -12.34 -20.03 -1.90
CA GLN A 123 -12.86 -20.62 -3.14
C GLN A 123 -12.04 -20.24 -4.38
N GLN A 124 -11.54 -19.01 -4.47
CA GLN A 124 -10.73 -18.57 -5.61
C GLN A 124 -9.32 -19.16 -5.52
N ILE A 125 -8.73 -19.22 -4.33
CA ILE A 125 -7.44 -19.87 -4.11
C ILE A 125 -7.51 -21.36 -4.45
N ASP A 126 -8.57 -22.06 -4.04
CA ASP A 126 -8.75 -23.48 -4.38
C ASP A 126 -8.90 -23.68 -5.90
N ARG A 127 -9.64 -22.80 -6.58
CA ARG A 127 -9.71 -22.81 -8.06
C ARG A 127 -8.34 -22.60 -8.70
N MET A 128 -7.55 -21.66 -8.18
CA MET A 128 -6.21 -21.39 -8.70
C MET A 128 -5.25 -22.56 -8.43
N LYS A 129 -5.30 -23.19 -7.25
CA LYS A 129 -4.54 -24.43 -6.98
C LYS A 129 -4.86 -25.51 -8.00
N LEU A 130 -6.14 -25.73 -8.29
CA LEU A 130 -6.58 -26.71 -9.30
C LEU A 130 -6.10 -26.34 -10.71
N GLN A 131 -6.10 -25.05 -11.08
CA GLN A 131 -5.56 -24.58 -12.35
C GLN A 131 -4.05 -24.81 -12.46
N ILE A 132 -3.31 -24.55 -11.39
CA ILE A 132 -1.86 -24.81 -11.32
C ILE A 132 -1.61 -26.32 -11.48
N GLU A 133 -2.37 -27.19 -10.81
CA GLU A 133 -2.25 -28.65 -10.99
C GLU A 133 -2.61 -29.11 -12.41
N ALA A 134 -3.67 -28.54 -13.00
CA ALA A 134 -4.08 -28.83 -14.38
C ALA A 134 -3.00 -28.43 -15.40
N ASN A 135 -2.22 -27.39 -15.11
CA ASN A 135 -1.06 -26.96 -15.91
C ASN A 135 0.19 -27.85 -15.71
N GLY A 136 0.06 -28.97 -14.98
CA GLY A 136 1.11 -29.98 -14.84
C GLY A 136 2.06 -29.76 -13.66
N TYR A 137 1.79 -28.78 -12.80
CA TYR A 137 2.54 -28.58 -11.56
C TYR A 137 2.05 -29.53 -10.47
N ARG A 138 2.93 -29.91 -9.55
CA ARG A 138 2.55 -30.63 -8.32
C ARG A 138 2.53 -29.67 -7.16
N LEU A 139 1.43 -29.66 -6.41
CA LEU A 139 1.28 -28.85 -5.21
C LEU A 139 1.46 -29.68 -3.96
N LYS A 140 2.19 -29.15 -2.98
CA LYS A 140 2.29 -29.72 -1.64
C LYS A 140 2.27 -28.62 -0.59
N GLU A 141 1.43 -28.75 0.42
CA GLU A 141 1.43 -27.81 1.54
C GLU A 141 2.56 -28.13 2.53
N ILE A 142 3.32 -27.10 2.91
CA ILE A 142 4.39 -27.16 3.90
C ILE A 142 4.03 -26.25 5.06
N LYS A 143 4.01 -26.81 6.27
CA LYS A 143 3.83 -26.04 7.50
C LYS A 143 5.17 -25.54 7.99
N LEU A 144 5.33 -24.22 8.05
CA LEU A 144 6.51 -23.61 8.67
C LEU A 144 6.40 -23.59 10.20
N LYS A 145 7.50 -23.89 10.89
CA LYS A 145 7.54 -23.88 12.36
C LYS A 145 7.73 -22.43 12.84
N LYS A 146 6.63 -21.75 13.20
CA LYS A 146 6.75 -20.44 13.87
C LYS A 146 7.29 -20.58 15.29
N LYS A 147 8.10 -19.60 15.70
CA LYS A 147 8.39 -19.34 17.13
C LYS A 147 7.18 -18.74 17.86
N THR A 148 6.30 -18.01 17.15
CA THR A 148 5.10 -17.35 17.70
C THR A 148 3.98 -17.24 16.65
N GLY A 149 2.74 -17.58 17.01
CA GLY A 149 1.54 -17.40 16.17
C GLY A 149 1.11 -18.62 15.34
N ARG A 150 0.05 -18.47 14.55
CA ARG A 150 -0.54 -19.55 13.74
C ARG A 150 0.46 -20.01 12.66
N PRO A 151 0.70 -21.33 12.49
CA PRO A 151 1.44 -21.87 11.35
C PRO A 151 0.89 -21.25 10.07
N HIS A 152 1.78 -20.78 9.19
CA HIS A 152 1.40 -20.39 7.85
C HIS A 152 1.75 -21.56 6.95
N ASP A 153 0.75 -22.01 6.19
CA ASP A 153 0.90 -23.09 5.23
C ASP A 153 1.42 -22.44 3.93
N LEU A 154 2.63 -22.82 3.53
CA LEU A 154 3.19 -22.45 2.22
C LEU A 154 2.81 -23.51 1.21
N LEU A 155 2.56 -23.10 -0.03
CA LEU A 155 2.45 -24.03 -1.13
C LEU A 155 3.84 -24.26 -1.72
N LEU A 156 4.20 -25.52 -1.86
CA LEU A 156 5.32 -25.94 -2.66
C LEU A 156 4.79 -26.24 -4.07
N VAL A 157 5.30 -25.52 -5.05
CA VAL A 157 4.99 -25.73 -6.47
C VAL A 157 6.21 -26.37 -7.11
N GLU A 158 6.07 -27.63 -7.50
CA GLU A 158 7.12 -28.38 -8.19
C GLU A 158 6.73 -28.56 -9.65
N LYS A 159 7.54 -28.01 -10.56
CA LYS A 159 7.48 -28.35 -11.99
C LYS A 159 8.25 -29.65 -12.20
N GLN A 160 7.84 -30.47 -13.18
CA GLN A 160 8.50 -31.74 -13.50
C GLN A 160 10.03 -31.63 -13.73
N GLU A 161 10.52 -30.44 -14.09
CA GLU A 161 11.95 -30.14 -14.31
C GLU A 161 12.74 -29.87 -13.02
N GLY A 162 12.18 -30.14 -11.84
CA GLY A 162 12.86 -30.04 -10.55
C GLY A 162 13.02 -28.61 -10.01
N THR A 163 12.49 -27.60 -10.71
CA THR A 163 12.40 -26.24 -10.17
C THR A 163 11.31 -26.20 -9.10
N LEU A 164 11.75 -26.02 -7.86
CA LEU A 164 10.92 -25.99 -6.67
C LEU A 164 10.74 -24.52 -6.28
N SER A 165 9.51 -24.02 -6.38
CA SER A 165 9.14 -22.68 -5.96
C SER A 165 8.20 -22.75 -4.77
N TYR A 166 8.46 -21.93 -3.76
CA TYR A 166 7.52 -21.70 -2.67
C TYR A 166 6.55 -20.63 -3.09
N PHE A 167 5.28 -20.80 -2.77
CA PHE A 167 4.22 -19.94 -3.25
C PHE A 167 3.31 -19.54 -2.08
N ASP A 168 3.01 -18.25 -1.99
CA ASP A 168 2.12 -17.72 -0.96
C ASP A 168 1.03 -16.81 -1.56
N PHE A 169 -0.12 -16.83 -0.89
CA PHE A 169 -1.24 -15.93 -1.13
C PHE A 169 -1.32 -14.95 0.04
N PRO A 170 -1.06 -13.64 -0.15
CA PRO A 170 -1.04 -12.64 0.92
C PRO A 170 -2.45 -12.29 1.42
N ARG A 171 -3.12 -13.26 2.04
CA ARG A 171 -4.50 -13.19 2.57
C ARG A 171 -4.70 -12.08 3.59
N THR A 172 -3.63 -11.52 4.14
CA THR A 172 -3.68 -10.31 4.97
C THR A 172 -4.35 -9.14 4.27
N LEU A 173 -4.29 -9.07 2.93
CA LEU A 173 -4.98 -8.07 2.12
C LEU A 173 -6.52 -8.12 2.26
N LEU A 174 -7.11 -9.28 2.58
CA LEU A 174 -8.56 -9.39 2.81
C LEU A 174 -9.04 -8.49 3.97
N SER A 175 -8.17 -8.18 4.93
CA SER A 175 -8.50 -7.25 6.02
C SER A 175 -8.75 -5.80 5.56
N LEU A 176 -8.35 -5.46 4.32
CA LEU A 176 -8.64 -4.17 3.73
C LEU A 176 -10.11 -4.02 3.32
N GLN A 177 -10.86 -5.10 3.16
CA GLN A 177 -12.28 -5.05 2.76
C GLN A 177 -13.09 -4.15 3.70
N SER A 178 -12.98 -4.33 5.01
CA SER A 178 -13.70 -3.49 5.98
C SER A 178 -13.26 -2.01 5.95
N TYR A 179 -12.00 -1.74 5.62
CA TYR A 179 -11.51 -0.38 5.44
C TYR A 179 -12.08 0.26 4.17
N ILE A 180 -12.13 -0.49 3.08
CA ILE A 180 -12.71 -0.07 1.80
C ILE A 180 -14.20 0.19 1.95
N ASP A 181 -14.96 -0.73 2.56
CA ASP A 181 -16.38 -0.57 2.83
C ASP A 181 -16.64 0.72 3.63
N TYR A 182 -15.91 0.90 4.74
CA TYR A 182 -16.02 2.10 5.56
C TYR A 182 -15.75 3.38 4.77
N LYS A 183 -14.72 3.37 3.92
CA LYS A 183 -14.32 4.55 3.13
C LYS A 183 -15.32 4.85 2.02
N VAL A 184 -15.76 3.86 1.26
CA VAL A 184 -16.67 4.05 0.13
C VAL A 184 -18.08 4.36 0.59
N ASP A 185 -18.61 3.65 1.60
CA ASP A 185 -19.97 3.90 2.09
C ASP A 185 -20.09 5.25 2.82
N SER A 186 -18.98 5.79 3.36
CA SER A 186 -18.95 7.15 3.91
C SER A 186 -19.17 8.24 2.85
N THR A 187 -18.91 7.93 1.58
CA THR A 187 -19.17 8.82 0.43
C THR A 187 -20.53 8.54 -0.21
N LYS A 188 -21.60 9.08 0.39
CA LYS A 188 -22.97 9.27 -0.15
C LYS A 188 -23.39 8.36 -1.34
N ASN A 189 -24.22 7.34 -1.07
CA ASN A 189 -25.32 6.76 -1.89
C ASN A 189 -25.13 6.51 -3.41
N GLU A 190 -23.92 6.49 -3.95
CA GLU A 190 -23.66 6.07 -5.34
C GLU A 190 -23.15 4.64 -5.38
N PHE A 191 -23.49 3.90 -6.45
CA PHE A 191 -23.05 2.54 -6.75
C PHE A 191 -21.62 2.28 -6.25
N SER A 192 -21.54 1.59 -5.12
CA SER A 192 -20.36 1.51 -4.28
C SER A 192 -19.33 0.55 -4.84
N GLU A 193 -19.75 -0.50 -5.54
CA GLU A 193 -18.90 -1.62 -5.92
C GLU A 193 -17.76 -1.24 -6.88
N GLU A 194 -18.02 -0.44 -7.93
CA GLU A 194 -16.95 0.01 -8.83
C GLU A 194 -15.89 0.84 -8.07
N LYS A 195 -16.33 1.68 -7.12
CA LYS A 195 -15.42 2.47 -6.27
C LYS A 195 -14.64 1.57 -5.31
N LYS A 196 -15.27 0.51 -4.77
CA LYS A 196 -14.59 -0.48 -3.91
C LYS A 196 -13.53 -1.25 -4.69
N ILE A 197 -13.85 -1.72 -5.89
CA ILE A 197 -12.90 -2.42 -6.77
C ILE A 197 -11.72 -1.50 -7.10
N ALA A 198 -11.98 -0.26 -7.53
CA ALA A 198 -10.93 0.71 -7.86
C ALA A 198 -10.04 1.06 -6.65
N MET A 199 -10.64 1.19 -5.46
CA MET A 199 -9.89 1.44 -4.21
C MET A 199 -9.09 0.20 -3.78
N GLY A 200 -9.66 -0.99 -3.94
CA GLY A 200 -9.01 -2.27 -3.70
C GLY A 200 -7.75 -2.42 -4.53
N ALA A 201 -7.85 -2.21 -5.85
CA ALA A 201 -6.71 -2.25 -6.76
C ALA A 201 -5.57 -1.31 -6.32
N LYS A 202 -5.88 -0.03 -6.01
CA LYS A 202 -4.88 0.94 -5.53
C LYS A 202 -4.20 0.50 -4.22
N LEU A 203 -4.96 -0.12 -3.31
CA LEU A 203 -4.40 -0.63 -2.06
C LEU A 203 -3.52 -1.87 -2.28
N VAL A 204 -3.89 -2.74 -3.22
CA VAL A 204 -3.03 -3.87 -3.61
C VAL A 204 -1.74 -3.38 -4.24
N ASP A 205 -1.79 -2.39 -5.14
CA ASP A 205 -0.60 -1.78 -5.74
C ASP A 205 0.30 -1.15 -4.67
N ALA A 206 -0.29 -0.43 -3.71
CA ALA A 206 0.45 0.16 -2.60
C ALA A 206 1.10 -0.90 -1.71
N PHE A 207 0.42 -2.02 -1.46
CA PHE A 207 1.00 -3.16 -0.75
C PHE A 207 2.16 -3.78 -1.53
N HIS A 208 1.97 -4.08 -2.83
CA HIS A 208 2.99 -4.64 -3.69
C HIS A 208 4.26 -3.78 -3.72
N ASN A 209 4.10 -2.48 -3.99
CA ASN A 209 5.21 -1.53 -4.07
C ASN A 209 5.98 -1.45 -2.74
N GLU A 210 5.27 -1.50 -1.61
CA GLU A 210 5.90 -1.46 -0.31
C GLU A 210 6.60 -2.79 0.04
N VAL A 211 6.01 -3.94 -0.33
CA VAL A 211 6.66 -5.25 -0.19
C VAL A 211 7.94 -5.31 -1.02
N ASP A 212 7.91 -4.89 -2.29
CA ASP A 212 9.09 -4.81 -3.17
C ASP A 212 10.20 -3.92 -2.57
N ARG A 213 9.82 -2.74 -2.07
CA ARG A 213 10.75 -1.84 -1.38
C ARG A 213 11.40 -2.49 -0.16
N LEU A 214 10.63 -3.24 0.63
CA LEU A 214 11.12 -3.93 1.83
C LEU A 214 11.98 -5.14 1.49
N ILE A 215 11.66 -5.88 0.43
CA ILE A 215 12.46 -6.99 -0.13
C ILE A 215 13.84 -6.48 -0.54
N LYS A 216 13.89 -5.41 -1.33
CA LYS A 216 15.15 -4.75 -1.73
C LYS A 216 15.95 -4.28 -0.52
N LYS A 217 15.28 -3.61 0.43
CA LYS A 217 15.92 -3.17 1.68
C LYS A 217 16.53 -4.32 2.49
N LYS A 218 15.95 -5.52 2.41
CA LYS A 218 16.40 -6.73 3.12
C LYS A 218 17.29 -7.65 2.27
N ASN A 219 17.65 -7.24 1.05
CA ASN A 219 18.44 -8.02 0.09
C ASN A 219 17.79 -9.39 -0.24
N LEU A 220 16.46 -9.42 -0.42
CA LEU A 220 15.69 -10.62 -0.74
C LEU A 220 15.31 -10.71 -2.24
N GLU A 221 15.74 -9.76 -3.06
CA GLU A 221 15.35 -9.59 -4.47
C GLU A 221 15.76 -10.75 -5.39
N GLY A 222 16.80 -11.51 -5.04
CA GLY A 222 17.19 -12.73 -5.76
C GLY A 222 16.43 -13.99 -5.35
N ILE A 223 15.57 -13.90 -4.34
CA ILE A 223 14.81 -15.03 -3.76
C ILE A 223 13.32 -14.86 -4.07
N VAL A 224 12.82 -13.63 -4.08
CA VAL A 224 11.38 -13.34 -4.16
C VAL A 224 10.98 -12.83 -5.53
N THR A 225 9.93 -13.42 -6.09
CA THR A 225 9.29 -12.96 -7.34
C THR A 225 7.81 -12.68 -7.11
N PHE A 226 7.26 -11.70 -7.81
CA PHE A 226 5.82 -11.45 -7.83
C PHE A 226 5.20 -12.13 -9.03
N VAL A 227 4.03 -12.73 -8.85
CA VAL A 227 3.34 -13.49 -9.89
C VAL A 227 1.85 -13.18 -9.93
N SER A 228 1.30 -13.20 -11.13
CA SER A 228 -0.12 -13.05 -11.40
C SER A 228 -0.83 -14.41 -11.50
N LYS A 229 -2.12 -14.40 -11.86
CA LYS A 229 -2.99 -15.58 -11.92
C LYS A 229 -2.49 -16.67 -12.86
N ASP A 230 -1.84 -16.27 -13.94
CA ASP A 230 -1.31 -17.18 -14.94
C ASP A 230 0.11 -17.68 -14.60
N LEU A 231 0.58 -17.43 -13.37
CA LEU A 231 1.95 -17.66 -12.91
C LEU A 231 3.01 -16.90 -13.73
N GLU A 232 2.59 -15.91 -14.52
CA GLU A 232 3.46 -14.96 -15.17
C GLU A 232 4.00 -13.95 -14.16
N LEU A 233 5.17 -13.38 -14.43
CA LEU A 233 5.74 -12.32 -13.61
C LEU A 233 4.77 -11.12 -13.59
N TYR A 234 4.46 -10.64 -12.39
CA TYR A 234 3.63 -9.45 -12.18
C TYR A 234 4.39 -8.17 -12.53
#